data_AF-A0A2G5LHB6-F1
#
_entry.id   AF-A0A2G5LHB6-F1
#
_cell.length_a   1.000
_cell.length_b   1.000
_cell.length_c   1.000
_cell.angle_alpha   90.00
_cell.angle_beta   90.00
_cell.angle_gamma   90.00
#
_symmetry.space_group_name_H-M   'P 1'
#
loop_
_entity.id
_entity.type
_entity.pdbx_description
1 polymer ?
#
loop_
_entity_poly.entity_id
_entity_poly.type
_entity_poly.pdbx_seq_one_letter_code
_entity_poly.pdbx_strand_id
1 'polypeptide(L)'
;MLAAKKNMEKDMRLLEFSYQFYKSGNYAQLNGVPCTEEHVRAMLDAIRQKLMSGMKGPNGQPAPISAIEDLEVTGNDLFALENPADLLALIFQEVVEDNGNPSLWSDRSLNGWQAPVSNAFLIFFFGPSAAFAPNQAERVQAEKFSTAKAQLKEFIYRSRNLFPGY
;
A
#
# COMPACT_ATOMS: atom_id res chain seq x y z
N MET A 1 -28.68 24.87 -23.43
CA MET A 1 -28.22 24.41 -22.10
C MET A 1 -28.33 22.89 -22.07
N LEU A 2 -27.25 22.19 -22.42
CA LEU A 2 -27.20 20.73 -22.39
C LEU A 2 -26.64 20.34 -21.02
N ALA A 3 -27.50 19.82 -20.14
CA ALA A 3 -27.06 19.24 -18.88
C ALA A 3 -26.28 17.97 -19.21
N ALA A 4 -24.95 18.08 -19.26
CA ALA A 4 -24.08 16.93 -19.24
C ALA A 4 -24.26 16.25 -17.88
N LYS A 5 -25.06 15.17 -17.86
CA LYS A 5 -24.93 14.14 -16.82
C LYS A 5 -23.55 13.53 -17.02
N LYS A 6 -22.55 14.10 -16.34
CA LYS A 6 -21.36 13.35 -15.94
C LYS A 6 -21.92 12.13 -15.21
N ASN A 7 -21.87 10.97 -15.84
CA ASN A 7 -21.79 9.74 -15.07
C ASN A 7 -20.49 9.90 -14.27
N MET A 8 -20.61 10.40 -13.04
CA MET A 8 -19.60 10.19 -12.02
C MET A 8 -19.58 8.68 -11.82
N GLU A 9 -18.77 8.00 -12.62
CA GLU A 9 -18.33 6.65 -12.33
C GLU A 9 -17.78 6.69 -10.91
N LYS A 10 -18.46 5.96 -10.03
CA LYS A 10 -18.34 6.08 -8.59
C LYS A 10 -16.91 5.69 -8.21
N ASP A 11 -16.17 6.62 -7.61
CA ASP A 11 -14.89 6.30 -6.98
C ASP A 11 -15.11 5.10 -6.03
N MET A 12 -14.25 4.09 -6.14
CA MET A 12 -14.39 2.87 -5.34
C MET A 12 -13.80 3.12 -3.95
N ARG A 13 -14.53 2.74 -2.89
CA ARG A 13 -14.03 2.89 -1.52
C ARG A 13 -12.81 1.99 -1.33
N LEU A 14 -11.78 2.49 -0.64
CA LEU A 14 -10.53 1.76 -0.36
C LEU A 14 -10.79 0.37 0.22
N LEU A 15 -11.71 0.27 1.16
CA LEU A 15 -12.08 -0.99 1.80
C LEU A 15 -12.66 -1.99 0.79
N GLU A 16 -13.59 -1.54 -0.06
CA GLU A 16 -14.21 -2.38 -1.08
C GLU A 16 -13.16 -2.87 -2.08
N PHE A 17 -12.33 -1.96 -2.59
CA PHE A 17 -11.24 -2.26 -3.53
C PHE A 17 -10.27 -3.31 -2.97
N SER A 18 -9.82 -3.10 -1.73
CA SER A 18 -8.85 -3.98 -1.06
C SER A 18 -9.46 -5.33 -0.70
N TYR A 19 -10.74 -5.35 -0.29
CA TYR A 19 -11.45 -6.58 0.02
C TYR A 19 -11.66 -7.44 -1.23
N GLN A 20 -12.06 -6.85 -2.35
CA GLN A 20 -12.20 -7.60 -3.61
C GLN A 20 -10.87 -8.20 -4.05
N PHE A 21 -9.77 -7.45 -3.97
CA PHE A 21 -8.42 -7.97 -4.23
C PHE A 21 -8.06 -9.14 -3.30
N TYR A 22 -8.26 -8.97 -1.98
CA TYR A 22 -7.94 -9.98 -0.97
C TYR A 22 -8.69 -11.30 -1.23
N LYS A 23 -9.97 -11.16 -1.57
CA LYS A 23 -10.87 -12.26 -1.90
C LYS A 23 -10.49 -12.94 -3.22
N SER A 24 -10.26 -12.18 -4.29
CA SER A 24 -10.00 -12.75 -5.62
C SER A 24 -8.69 -13.52 -5.68
N GLY A 25 -7.67 -13.12 -4.92
CA GLY A 25 -6.40 -13.84 -4.85
C GLY A 25 -6.36 -14.97 -3.81
N ASN A 26 -7.47 -15.24 -3.12
CA ASN A 26 -7.54 -16.24 -2.06
C ASN A 26 -6.44 -16.09 -0.98
N TYR A 27 -6.13 -14.84 -0.60
CA TYR A 27 -4.98 -14.53 0.24
C TYR A 27 -5.15 -14.90 1.72
N ALA A 28 -6.34 -15.38 2.13
CA ALA A 28 -6.64 -15.75 3.51
C ALA A 28 -5.67 -16.78 4.07
N GLN A 29 -5.34 -17.81 3.28
CA GLN A 29 -4.43 -18.87 3.71
C GLN A 29 -2.98 -18.38 3.84
N LEU A 30 -2.51 -17.60 2.86
CA LEU A 30 -1.16 -17.05 2.83
C LEU A 30 -0.90 -16.10 4.00
N ASN A 31 -1.95 -15.37 4.41
CA ASN A 31 -1.85 -14.36 5.45
C ASN A 31 -2.31 -14.83 6.83
N GLY A 32 -2.89 -16.03 6.95
CA GLY A 32 -3.46 -16.53 8.21
C GLY A 32 -4.60 -15.67 8.77
N VAL A 33 -5.23 -14.84 7.93
CA VAL A 33 -6.27 -13.89 8.31
C VAL A 33 -7.53 -14.18 7.47
N PRO A 34 -8.68 -14.46 8.10
CA PRO A 34 -9.92 -14.78 7.37
C PRO A 34 -10.33 -13.67 6.41
N CYS A 35 -10.84 -14.04 5.24
CA CYS A 35 -11.32 -13.10 4.22
C CYS A 35 -12.69 -12.52 4.61
N THR A 36 -12.70 -11.53 5.50
CA THR A 36 -13.86 -10.71 5.84
C THR A 36 -13.53 -9.23 5.69
N GLU A 37 -14.53 -8.39 5.44
CA GLU A 37 -14.33 -6.93 5.38
C GLU A 37 -13.76 -6.38 6.70
N GLU A 38 -14.15 -6.95 7.83
CA GLU A 38 -13.62 -6.55 9.15
C GLU A 38 -12.12 -6.76 9.27
N HIS A 39 -11.62 -7.92 8.85
CA HIS A 39 -10.19 -8.19 8.90
C HIS A 39 -9.41 -7.36 7.88
N VAL A 40 -9.95 -7.15 6.67
CA VAL A 40 -9.31 -6.28 5.68
C VAL A 40 -9.26 -4.83 6.17
N ARG A 41 -10.33 -4.34 6.79
CA ARG A 41 -10.35 -3.02 7.45
C ARG A 41 -9.28 -2.93 8.54
N ALA A 42 -9.17 -3.93 9.40
CA ALA A 42 -8.17 -3.95 10.46
C ALA A 42 -6.73 -3.93 9.91
N MET A 43 -6.45 -4.69 8.84
CA MET A 43 -5.14 -4.67 8.16
C MET A 43 -4.84 -3.30 7.54
N LEU A 44 -5.81 -2.72 6.83
CA LEU A 44 -5.67 -1.37 6.24
C LEU A 44 -5.45 -0.30 7.31
N ASP A 45 -6.22 -0.33 8.41
CA ASP A 45 -6.07 0.63 9.49
C ASP A 45 -4.73 0.49 10.21
N ALA A 46 -4.24 -0.74 10.38
CA ALA A 46 -2.90 -1.00 10.91
C ALA A 46 -1.82 -0.36 10.02
N ILE A 47 -1.89 -0.57 8.70
CA ILE A 47 -0.98 0.09 7.73
C ILE A 47 -1.09 1.61 7.86
N ARG A 48 -2.32 2.16 7.83
CA ARG A 48 -2.57 3.61 7.95
C ARG A 48 -1.93 4.21 9.20
N GLN A 49 -2.17 3.60 10.36
CA GLN A 49 -1.59 4.05 11.63
C GLN A 49 -0.05 4.01 11.60
N LYS A 50 0.53 2.96 11.00
CA LYS A 50 1.99 2.86 10.83
C LYS A 50 2.53 4.00 9.96
N LEU A 51 1.90 4.27 8.82
CA LEU A 51 2.32 5.35 7.92
C LEU A 51 2.19 6.73 8.58
N MET A 52 1.09 6.99 9.29
CA MET A 52 0.91 8.22 10.06
C MET A 52 2.03 8.41 11.09
N SER A 53 2.42 7.35 11.82
CA SER A 53 3.50 7.44 12.79
C SER A 53 4.87 7.76 12.18
N GLY A 54 5.08 7.43 10.90
CA GLY A 54 6.31 7.71 10.15
C GLY A 54 6.34 9.06 9.45
N MET A 55 5.18 9.64 9.10
CA MET A 55 5.08 10.91 8.38
C MET A 55 4.84 12.07 9.35
N LYS A 56 5.90 12.81 9.67
CA LYS A 56 5.76 14.05 10.45
C LYS A 56 5.26 15.19 9.55
N GLY A 57 4.15 15.80 9.93
CA GLY A 57 3.68 17.06 9.40
C GLY A 57 4.58 18.24 9.79
N PRO A 58 4.29 19.45 9.29
CA PRO A 58 5.13 20.65 9.48
C PRO A 58 5.38 21.03 10.95
N ASN A 59 4.51 20.61 11.85
CA ASN A 59 4.55 20.83 13.29
C ASN A 59 5.17 19.65 14.07
N GLY A 60 5.74 18.67 13.39
CA GLY A 60 6.31 17.46 14.01
C GLY A 60 5.28 16.42 14.47
N GLN A 61 3.99 16.69 14.30
CA GLN A 61 2.90 15.74 14.58
C GLN A 61 2.64 14.85 13.37
N PRO A 62 2.18 13.60 13.54
CA PRO A 62 1.72 12.75 12.44
C PRO A 62 0.78 13.50 11.49
N ALA A 63 1.06 13.48 10.19
CA ALA A 63 0.12 13.98 9.19
C ALA A 63 -1.14 13.09 9.22
N PRO A 64 -2.35 13.64 9.45
CA PRO A 64 -3.55 12.84 9.56
C PRO A 64 -3.94 12.26 8.19
N ILE A 65 -3.99 10.94 8.10
CA ILE A 65 -4.69 10.25 7.00
C ILE A 65 -6.14 10.03 7.46
N SER A 66 -7.12 10.40 6.62
CA SER A 66 -8.55 10.19 6.88
C SER A 66 -8.88 8.74 7.26
N ALA A 67 -10.01 8.54 7.92
CA ALA A 67 -10.49 7.21 8.26
C ALA A 67 -10.66 6.36 6.99
N ILE A 68 -10.45 5.04 7.09
CA ILE A 68 -10.52 4.12 5.95
C ILE A 68 -11.87 4.22 5.24
N GLU A 69 -12.92 4.48 6.01
CA GLU A 69 -14.29 4.64 5.53
C GLU A 69 -14.42 5.78 4.53
N ASP A 70 -13.61 6.83 4.62
CA ASP A 70 -13.69 8.05 3.81
C ASP A 70 -12.70 8.06 2.64
N LEU A 71 -11.90 7.01 2.49
CA LEU A 71 -10.86 6.92 1.48
C LEU A 71 -11.38 6.26 0.21
N GLU A 72 -11.06 6.88 -0.93
CA GLU A 72 -11.50 6.48 -2.26
C GLU A 72 -10.31 6.37 -3.20
N VAL A 73 -10.18 5.21 -3.84
CA VAL A 73 -9.10 4.97 -4.82
C VAL A 73 -9.42 5.68 -6.12
N THR A 74 -8.38 6.14 -6.81
CA THR A 74 -8.50 6.70 -8.16
C THR A 74 -8.92 5.55 -9.07
N GLY A 75 -10.17 5.55 -9.53
CA GLY A 75 -10.76 4.43 -10.27
C GLY A 75 -10.09 4.16 -11.63
N ASN A 76 -10.57 3.12 -12.34
CA ASN A 76 -10.16 2.80 -13.72
C ASN A 76 -8.64 2.57 -13.91
N ASP A 77 -8.00 1.88 -12.97
CA ASP A 77 -6.54 1.61 -12.95
C ASP A 77 -5.69 2.87 -12.92
N LEU A 78 -6.25 4.04 -12.59
CA LEU A 78 -5.48 5.26 -12.35
C LEU A 78 -4.80 5.21 -10.99
N PHE A 79 -3.72 5.97 -10.85
CA PHE A 79 -2.98 6.09 -9.62
C PHE A 79 -2.49 7.52 -9.42
N ALA A 80 -2.74 8.05 -8.23
CA ALA A 80 -2.18 9.32 -7.77
C ALA A 80 -1.40 9.09 -6.47
N LEU A 81 -0.11 9.42 -6.47
CA LEU A 81 0.73 9.28 -5.28
C LEU A 81 0.21 10.13 -4.11
N GLU A 82 -0.35 11.29 -4.42
CA GLU A 82 -0.92 12.22 -3.46
C GLU A 82 -2.26 11.72 -2.89
N ASN A 83 -2.88 10.72 -3.53
CA ASN A 83 -4.08 10.08 -3.00
C ASN A 83 -3.69 9.02 -1.94
N PRO A 84 -3.99 9.24 -0.65
CA PRO A 84 -3.65 8.29 0.40
C PRO A 84 -4.35 6.94 0.23
N ALA A 85 -5.51 6.88 -0.42
CA ALA A 85 -6.20 5.62 -0.69
C ALA A 85 -5.41 4.73 -1.66
N ASP A 86 -4.90 5.32 -2.75
CA ASP A 86 -4.11 4.59 -3.74
C ASP A 86 -2.83 4.03 -3.13
N LEU A 87 -2.13 4.85 -2.35
CA LEU A 87 -0.91 4.45 -1.65
C LEU A 87 -1.18 3.31 -0.65
N LEU A 88 -2.23 3.43 0.16
CA LEU A 88 -2.62 2.40 1.13
C LEU A 88 -3.01 1.10 0.44
N ALA A 89 -3.82 1.18 -0.62
CA ALA A 89 -4.22 0.03 -1.39
C ALA A 89 -3.00 -0.67 -2.00
N LEU A 90 -2.06 0.07 -2.57
CA LEU A 90 -0.88 -0.49 -3.21
C LEU A 90 0.04 -1.19 -2.20
N ILE A 91 0.33 -0.55 -1.06
CA ILE A 91 1.12 -1.16 0.02
C ILE A 91 0.41 -2.39 0.58
N PHE A 92 -0.91 -2.32 0.79
CA PHE A 92 -1.71 -3.45 1.25
C PHE A 92 -1.60 -4.64 0.29
N GLN A 93 -1.80 -4.40 -1.02
CA GLN A 93 -1.70 -5.45 -2.02
C GLN A 93 -0.32 -6.10 -2.06
N GLU A 94 0.75 -5.30 -1.95
CA GLU A 94 2.11 -5.80 -1.92
C GLU A 94 2.37 -6.70 -0.71
N VAL A 95 2.03 -6.22 0.49
CA VAL A 95 2.27 -6.95 1.74
C VAL A 95 1.47 -8.25 1.78
N VAL A 96 0.23 -8.24 1.29
CA VAL A 96 -0.64 -9.41 1.27
C VAL A 96 -0.17 -10.46 0.27
N GLU A 97 0.28 -10.02 -0.91
CA GLU A 97 0.64 -10.92 -2.01
C GLU A 97 2.01 -11.56 -1.81
N ASP A 98 2.99 -10.82 -1.29
CA ASP A 98 4.35 -11.33 -1.00
C ASP A 98 4.45 -11.99 0.38
N ASN A 99 3.34 -12.19 1.09
CA ASN A 99 3.36 -12.81 2.41
C ASN A 99 3.57 -14.33 2.33
N GLY A 100 4.77 -14.77 2.70
CA GLY A 100 5.10 -16.20 2.91
C GLY A 100 4.88 -16.70 4.34
N ASN A 101 4.45 -15.84 5.27
CA ASN A 101 4.28 -16.15 6.68
C ASN A 101 2.84 -15.89 7.16
N PRO A 102 2.02 -16.94 7.37
CA PRO A 102 0.65 -16.80 7.87
C PRO A 102 0.56 -16.12 9.25
N SER A 103 1.64 -16.06 10.01
CA SER A 103 1.67 -15.37 11.30
C SER A 103 2.04 -13.89 11.22
N LEU A 104 2.36 -13.36 10.03
CA LEU A 104 2.85 -11.98 9.82
C LEU A 104 1.98 -10.92 10.52
N TRP A 105 0.66 -11.05 10.39
CA TRP A 105 -0.30 -10.10 10.95
C TRP A 105 -0.52 -10.25 12.46
N SER A 106 -0.18 -11.43 13.00
CA SER A 106 -0.32 -11.75 14.44
C SER A 106 0.98 -11.64 15.23
N ASP A 107 2.13 -11.64 14.56
CA ASP A 107 3.46 -11.60 15.19
C ASP A 107 3.77 -10.20 15.74
N ARG A 108 3.94 -10.12 17.06
CA ARG A 108 4.27 -8.89 17.79
C ARG A 108 5.76 -8.78 18.14
N SER A 109 6.57 -9.79 17.84
CA SER A 109 7.92 -9.97 18.38
C SER A 109 9.06 -9.54 17.43
N LEU A 110 8.85 -9.57 16.12
CA LEU A 110 9.89 -9.36 15.11
C LEU A 110 9.50 -8.34 14.02
N ASN A 111 8.85 -7.23 14.41
CA ASN A 111 8.32 -6.22 13.49
C ASN A 111 7.34 -6.76 12.42
N GLY A 112 6.81 -7.98 12.57
CA GLY A 112 5.70 -8.61 11.82
C GLY A 112 5.37 -7.97 10.46
N TRP A 113 4.11 -7.58 10.28
CA TRP A 113 3.64 -6.84 9.11
C TRP A 113 4.23 -5.42 8.99
N GLN A 114 4.78 -4.86 10.07
CA GLN A 114 5.29 -3.49 10.07
C GLN A 114 6.57 -3.32 9.24
N ALA A 115 7.44 -4.33 9.23
CA ALA A 115 8.68 -4.34 8.46
C ALA A 115 8.42 -4.28 6.94
N PRO A 116 7.61 -5.19 6.34
CA PRO A 116 7.33 -5.12 4.91
C PRO A 116 6.57 -3.85 4.53
N VAL A 117 5.66 -3.34 5.37
CA VAL A 117 5.01 -2.03 5.16
C VAL A 117 6.02 -0.90 5.12
N SER A 118 6.93 -0.83 6.09
CA SER A 118 7.95 0.22 6.15
C SER A 118 8.90 0.15 4.96
N ASN A 119 9.30 -1.07 4.57
CA ASN A 119 10.15 -1.29 3.41
C ASN A 119 9.45 -0.86 2.11
N ALA A 120 8.22 -1.31 1.88
CA ALA A 120 7.43 -0.92 0.71
C ALA A 120 7.25 0.59 0.64
N PHE A 121 6.92 1.25 1.76
CA PHE A 121 6.80 2.70 1.82
C PHE A 121 8.12 3.42 1.46
N LEU A 122 9.23 3.03 2.07
CA LEU A 122 10.54 3.65 1.79
C LEU A 122 10.93 3.46 0.31
N ILE A 123 10.79 2.24 -0.21
CA ILE A 123 11.12 1.94 -1.61
C ILE A 123 10.23 2.72 -2.57
N PHE A 124 8.94 2.86 -2.24
CA PHE A 124 8.01 3.62 -3.06
C PHE A 124 8.47 5.08 -3.26
N PHE A 125 8.92 5.74 -2.19
CA PHE A 125 9.28 7.16 -2.20
C PHE A 125 10.76 7.45 -2.52
N PHE A 126 11.65 6.48 -2.35
CA PHE A 126 13.10 6.70 -2.43
C PHE A 126 13.85 5.68 -3.30
N GLY A 127 13.11 4.81 -3.98
CA GLY A 127 13.67 3.82 -4.90
C GLY A 127 14.25 2.58 -4.23
N PRO A 128 14.84 1.66 -5.02
CA PRO A 128 15.29 0.34 -4.55
C PRO A 128 16.41 0.39 -3.51
N SER A 129 17.19 1.47 -3.49
CA SER A 129 18.31 1.68 -2.58
C SER A 129 17.93 2.49 -1.33
N ALA A 130 16.64 2.67 -1.05
CA ALA A 130 16.13 3.55 0.01
C ALA A 130 16.78 3.35 1.39
N ALA A 131 17.20 2.13 1.73
CA ALA A 131 17.86 1.85 3.01
C ALA A 131 19.30 2.38 3.11
N PHE A 132 19.97 2.63 1.98
CA PHE A 132 21.41 2.96 1.92
C PHE A 132 21.67 4.32 1.27
N ALA A 133 20.96 4.62 0.18
CA ALA A 133 21.09 5.84 -0.60
C ALA A 133 19.70 6.25 -1.13
N PRO A 134 18.87 6.92 -0.29
CA PRO A 134 17.56 7.39 -0.70
C PRO A 134 17.64 8.32 -1.92
N ASN A 135 16.92 8.00 -2.99
CA ASN A 135 16.88 8.82 -4.20
C ASN A 135 15.43 9.05 -4.65
N GLN A 136 14.90 10.25 -4.41
CA GLN A 136 13.54 10.60 -4.83
C GLN A 136 13.36 10.59 -6.36
N ALA A 137 14.43 10.73 -7.14
CA ALA A 137 14.34 10.59 -8.60
C ALA A 137 14.04 9.15 -9.02
N GLU A 138 14.36 8.17 -8.17
CA GLU A 138 14.09 6.74 -8.39
C GLU A 138 12.79 6.27 -7.70
N ARG A 139 11.95 7.19 -7.21
CA ARG A 139 10.62 6.84 -6.68
C ARG A 139 9.72 6.24 -7.76
N VAL A 140 8.61 5.63 -7.36
CA VAL A 140 7.57 5.20 -8.30
C VAL A 140 6.93 6.44 -8.95
N GLN A 141 6.90 6.49 -10.29
CA GLN A 141 6.40 7.63 -11.08
C GLN A 141 5.22 7.27 -11.99
N ALA A 142 4.55 6.14 -11.72
CA ALA A 142 3.48 5.64 -12.56
C ALA A 142 2.16 6.41 -12.37
N GLU A 143 1.43 6.62 -13.46
CA GLU A 143 0.07 7.19 -13.47
C GLU A 143 -1.02 6.10 -13.39
N LYS A 144 -0.62 4.83 -13.49
CA LYS A 144 -1.52 3.67 -13.43
C LYS A 144 -1.22 2.80 -12.23
N PHE A 145 -2.26 2.29 -11.58
CA PHE A 145 -2.16 1.46 -10.38
C PHE A 145 -1.39 0.17 -10.65
N SER A 146 -1.75 -0.54 -11.73
CA SER A 146 -1.07 -1.74 -12.19
C SER A 146 0.43 -1.52 -12.45
N THR A 147 0.78 -0.38 -13.04
CA THR A 147 2.17 -0.03 -13.35
C THR A 147 2.93 0.38 -12.09
N ALA A 148 2.30 1.13 -11.19
CA ALA A 148 2.87 1.50 -9.89
C ALA A 148 3.20 0.25 -9.06
N LYS A 149 2.30 -0.73 -9.04
CA LYS A 149 2.50 -2.01 -8.37
C LYS A 149 3.65 -2.81 -8.98
N ALA A 150 3.72 -2.89 -10.31
CA ALA A 150 4.82 -3.57 -11.00
C ALA A 150 6.19 -2.91 -10.69
N GLN A 151 6.27 -1.58 -10.71
CA GLN A 151 7.48 -0.84 -10.33
C GLN A 151 7.87 -1.09 -8.88
N LEU A 152 6.91 -1.07 -7.95
CA LEU A 152 7.20 -1.35 -6.54
C LEU A 152 7.80 -2.76 -6.37
N LYS A 153 7.21 -3.78 -7.01
CA LYS A 153 7.73 -5.14 -6.97
C LYS A 153 9.14 -5.25 -7.54
N GLU A 154 9.39 -4.62 -8.68
CA GLU A 154 10.72 -4.57 -9.28
C GLU A 154 11.73 -3.92 -8.32
N PHE A 155 11.36 -2.81 -7.68
CA PHE A 155 12.25 -2.13 -6.74
C PHE A 155 12.49 -2.94 -5.46
N ILE A 156 11.48 -3.63 -4.94
CA ILE A 156 11.64 -4.57 -3.82
C ILE A 156 12.59 -5.71 -4.22
N TYR A 157 12.42 -6.29 -5.40
CA TYR A 157 13.33 -7.30 -5.92
C TYR A 157 14.76 -6.77 -6.04
N ARG A 158 14.95 -5.59 -6.63
CA ARG A 158 16.26 -4.96 -6.75
C ARG A 158 16.89 -4.67 -5.39
N SER A 159 16.10 -4.18 -4.44
CA SER A 159 16.54 -3.91 -3.05
C SER A 159 17.11 -5.17 -2.38
N ARG A 160 16.43 -6.31 -2.54
CA ARG A 160 16.89 -7.62 -2.04
C ARG A 160 18.16 -8.13 -2.74
N ASN A 161 18.47 -7.61 -3.93
CA ASN A 161 19.57 -8.08 -4.79
C ASN A 161 20.61 -6.98 -5.09
N LEU A 162 20.72 -5.94 -4.26
CA LEU A 162 21.69 -4.85 -4.47
C LEU A 162 23.15 -5.34 -4.42
N PHE A 163 23.40 -6.48 -3.79
CA PHE A 163 24.71 -7.10 -3.69
C PHE A 163 24.65 -8.60 -4.04
N PRO A 164 24.57 -8.96 -5.33
CA PRO A 164 24.65 -10.35 -5.73
C PRO A 164 26.11 -10.80 -5.63
N GLY A 165 26.49 -11.42 -4.50
CA GLY A 165 27.78 -12.12 -4.37
C GLY A 165 28.79 -11.59 -3.35
N TYR A 166 28.35 -11.25 -2.14
CA TYR A 166 29.22 -11.38 -0.96
C TYR A 166 28.91 -12.70 -0.23
#